data_AF-A0AAN0NDQ9-F1
#
_entry.id   AF-A0AAN0NDQ9-F1
#
_cell.length_a   1.000
_cell.length_b   1.000
_cell.length_c   1.000
_cell.angle_alpha   90.00
_cell.angle_beta   90.00
_cell.angle_gamma   90.00
#
_symmetry.space_group_name_H-M   'P 1'
#
loop_
_entity.id
_entity.type
_entity.pdbx_description
1 polymer ?
#
loop_
_entity_poly.entity_id
_entity_poly.type
_entity_poly.pdbx_seq_one_letter_code
_entity_poly.pdbx_strand_id
1 'polypeptide(L)'
;MDTGNRKSIGFTRQQIGLYGLSMGASTVMMASGESDLPTNVKVIVEDCGYSSVDAELSFQLSDMYSLPAFPMIPVTSLLTEMKVGYNFYEASAINQLNNNVKPMLFIHGDADTFVPTTMVYELFEATRGPKELWIVARYRPCRFI
;
A
#
# COMPACT_ATOMS: atom_id res chain seq x y z
N MET A 1 13.35 37.79 18.11
CA MET A 1 11.94 37.51 18.46
C MET A 1 11.59 36.16 17.85
N ASP A 2 11.23 35.22 18.73
CA ASP A 2 10.67 33.87 18.55
C ASP A 2 11.39 32.85 17.63
N THR A 3 12.48 32.27 18.14
CA THR A 3 12.89 30.90 17.78
C THR A 3 11.98 29.92 18.51
N GLY A 4 10.81 29.66 17.92
CA GLY A 4 9.78 28.78 18.47
C GLY A 4 10.30 27.36 18.70
N ASN A 5 10.58 27.07 19.96
CA ASN A 5 10.92 25.77 20.50
C ASN A 5 9.72 24.82 20.32
N ARG A 6 9.65 24.14 19.16
CA ARG A 6 8.73 23.00 19.00
C ARG A 6 9.24 21.89 19.92
N LYS A 7 8.74 21.87 21.15
CA LYS A 7 8.83 20.69 22.02
C LYS A 7 8.24 19.52 21.22
N SER A 8 9.08 18.62 20.74
CA SER A 8 8.65 17.31 20.31
C SER A 8 7.98 16.66 21.52
N ILE A 9 6.66 16.55 21.48
CA ILE A 9 5.91 15.83 22.50
C ILE A 9 6.32 14.37 22.29
N GLY A 10 7.29 13.91 23.07
CA GLY A 10 7.96 12.64 22.85
C GLY A 10 7.00 11.46 23.06
N PHE A 11 6.42 10.96 21.97
CA PHE A 11 5.64 9.71 21.94
C PHE A 11 6.52 8.45 21.99
N THR A 12 7.72 8.52 22.56
CA THR A 12 8.74 7.47 22.47
C THR A 12 8.46 6.23 23.34
N ARG A 13 7.49 6.30 24.27
CA ARG A 13 7.06 5.14 25.08
C ARG A 13 5.86 4.38 24.52
N GLN A 14 5.13 4.97 23.58
CA GLN A 14 3.92 4.39 23.02
C GLN A 14 4.31 3.28 22.05
N GLN A 15 3.42 2.29 21.89
CA GLN A 15 3.55 1.27 20.85
C GLN A 15 2.42 1.51 19.86
N ILE A 16 2.77 1.79 18.60
CA ILE A 16 1.83 2.12 17.54
C ILE A 16 1.76 0.93 16.57
N GLY A 17 0.55 0.51 16.26
CA GLY A 17 0.26 -0.35 15.12
C GLY A 17 -0.34 0.48 13.99
N LEU A 18 0.10 0.24 12.76
CA LEU A 18 -0.55 0.79 11.57
C LEU A 18 -1.47 -0.28 10.98
N TYR A 19 -2.69 0.12 10.65
CA TYR A 19 -3.67 -0.73 9.98
C TYR A 19 -4.21 0.00 8.76
N GLY A 20 -4.32 -0.70 7.64
CA GLY A 20 -4.88 -0.18 6.42
C GLY A 20 -5.78 -1.21 5.74
N LEU A 21 -6.89 -0.72 5.14
CA LEU A 21 -7.80 -1.50 4.32
C LEU A 21 -7.82 -0.93 2.89
N SER A 22 -7.72 -1.78 1.87
CA SER A 22 -7.77 -1.37 0.45
C SER A 22 -6.72 -0.30 0.13
N MET A 23 -7.10 0.90 -0.32
CA MET A 23 -6.17 2.02 -0.50
C MET A 23 -5.37 2.35 0.77
N GLY A 24 -5.99 2.18 1.95
CA GLY A 24 -5.30 2.33 3.23
C GLY A 24 -4.23 1.26 3.44
N ALA A 25 -4.44 0.04 2.95
CA ALA A 25 -3.46 -1.04 3.01
C ALA A 25 -2.23 -0.69 2.17
N SER A 26 -2.43 -0.22 0.93
CA SER A 26 -1.36 0.30 0.09
C SER A 26 -0.62 1.47 0.74
N THR A 27 -1.34 2.35 1.45
CA THR A 27 -0.75 3.48 2.17
C THR A 27 0.18 3.03 3.30
N VAL A 28 -0.25 2.09 4.15
CA VAL A 28 0.59 1.61 5.26
C VAL A 28 1.75 0.74 4.78
N MET A 29 1.59 0.02 3.66
CA MET A 29 2.69 -0.68 3.00
C MET A 29 3.73 0.30 2.46
N MET A 30 3.31 1.39 1.80
CA MET A 30 4.25 2.41 1.33
C MET A 30 4.97 3.09 2.49
N ALA A 31 4.25 3.47 3.55
CA ALA A 31 4.84 4.07 4.75
C ALA A 31 5.85 3.14 5.44
N SER A 32 5.71 1.82 5.29
CA SER A 32 6.59 0.84 5.96
C SER A 32 8.04 0.89 5.51
N GLY A 33 8.30 1.34 4.28
CA GLY A 33 9.63 1.46 3.70
C GLY A 33 10.28 2.82 3.90
N GLU A 34 9.57 3.80 4.46
CA GLU A 34 10.07 5.15 4.66
C GLU A 34 11.16 5.20 5.74
N SER A 35 12.27 5.87 5.40
CA SER A 35 13.44 5.94 6.28
C SER A 35 13.20 6.71 7.59
N ASP A 36 12.21 7.60 7.60
CA ASP A 36 11.82 8.42 8.75
C ASP A 36 10.60 7.85 9.51
N LEU A 37 10.17 6.62 9.20
CA LEU A 37 9.09 5.95 9.92
C LEU A 37 9.40 5.88 11.43
N PRO A 38 8.54 6.43 12.30
CA PRO A 38 8.81 6.51 13.73
C PRO A 38 9.11 5.14 14.37
N THR A 39 10.14 5.08 15.22
CA THR A 39 10.61 3.82 15.83
C THR A 39 9.62 3.20 16.81
N ASN A 40 8.63 3.97 17.26
CA ASN A 40 7.51 3.52 18.08
C ASN A 40 6.41 2.80 17.27
N VAL A 41 6.47 2.78 15.93
CA VAL A 41 5.70 1.86 15.09
C VAL A 41 6.29 0.45 15.22
N LYS A 42 5.48 -0.48 15.73
CA LYS A 42 5.90 -1.84 16.11
C LYS A 42 5.38 -2.93 15.19
N VAL A 43 4.25 -2.70 14.53
CA VAL A 43 3.60 -3.66 13.65
C VAL A 43 2.77 -2.93 12.61
N ILE A 44 2.65 -3.54 11.44
CA ILE A 44 1.81 -3.05 10.35
C ILE A 44 0.87 -4.17 9.92
N VAL A 45 -0.37 -3.84 9.63
CA VAL A 45 -1.37 -4.78 9.14
C VAL A 45 -1.97 -4.18 7.88
N GLU A 46 -1.84 -4.90 6.78
CA GLU A 46 -2.45 -4.57 5.50
C GLU A 46 -3.60 -5.57 5.25
N ASP A 47 -4.78 -5.05 4.92
CA ASP A 47 -5.94 -5.84 4.51
C ASP A 47 -6.31 -5.41 3.09
N CYS A 48 -6.17 -6.35 2.15
CA CYS A 48 -6.53 -6.26 0.75
C CYS A 48 -5.87 -5.11 -0.04
N GLY A 49 -4.60 -4.82 0.22
CA GLY A 49 -3.82 -3.83 -0.54
C GLY A 49 -3.41 -4.31 -1.94
N TYR A 50 -3.05 -3.38 -2.80
CA TYR A 50 -2.61 -3.64 -4.18
C TYR A 50 -1.11 -3.41 -4.37
N SER A 51 -0.50 -4.13 -5.32
CA SER A 51 0.95 -4.05 -5.59
C SER A 51 1.38 -2.76 -6.28
N SER A 52 0.52 -2.22 -7.16
CA SER A 52 0.71 -0.91 -7.78
C SER A 52 -0.62 -0.26 -8.16
N VAL A 53 -0.62 1.08 -8.19
CA VAL A 53 -1.74 1.89 -8.70
C VAL A 53 -2.04 1.54 -10.16
N ASP A 54 -1.00 1.24 -10.94
CA ASP A 54 -1.11 0.75 -12.32
C ASP A 54 -1.90 -0.57 -12.40
N ALA A 55 -1.63 -1.53 -11.50
CA ALA A 55 -2.31 -2.82 -11.52
C ALA A 55 -3.77 -2.71 -11.06
N GLU A 56 -4.06 -1.84 -10.08
CA GLU A 56 -5.43 -1.52 -9.67
C GLU A 56 -6.17 -0.81 -10.81
N LEU A 57 -5.62 0.26 -11.40
CA LEU A 57 -6.25 0.97 -12.50
C LEU A 57 -6.35 0.13 -13.78
N SER A 58 -5.36 -0.71 -14.11
CA SER A 58 -5.40 -1.56 -15.31
C SER A 58 -6.51 -2.61 -15.19
N PHE A 59 -6.68 -3.19 -14.00
CA PHE A 59 -7.77 -4.11 -13.73
C PHE A 59 -9.12 -3.39 -13.76
N GLN A 60 -9.26 -2.25 -13.07
CA GLN A 60 -10.50 -1.48 -13.05
C GLN A 60 -10.88 -0.90 -14.43
N LEU A 61 -9.91 -0.41 -15.22
CA LEU A 61 -10.17 0.11 -16.57
C LEU A 61 -10.62 -0.98 -17.54
N SER A 62 -10.06 -2.19 -17.40
CA SER A 62 -10.48 -3.34 -18.21
C SER A 62 -11.85 -3.88 -17.78
N ASP A 63 -12.09 -4.04 -16.47
CA ASP A 63 -13.29 -4.70 -15.93
C ASP A 63 -14.50 -3.76 -15.86
N MET A 64 -14.33 -2.52 -15.39
CA MET A 64 -15.42 -1.55 -15.26
C MET A 64 -15.68 -0.69 -16.51
N TYR A 65 -14.63 -0.38 -17.28
CA TYR A 65 -14.73 0.62 -18.36
C TYR A 65 -14.52 0.05 -19.77
N SER A 66 -14.14 -1.22 -19.92
CA SER A 66 -13.79 -1.84 -21.22
C SER A 66 -12.74 -1.04 -22.02
N LEU A 67 -11.86 -0.32 -21.32
CA LEU A 67 -10.85 0.52 -21.94
C LEU A 67 -9.51 -0.21 -21.96
N PRO A 68 -8.78 -0.16 -23.09
CA PRO A 68 -7.48 -0.80 -23.17
C PRO A 68 -6.46 -0.07 -22.27
N ALA A 69 -5.78 -0.84 -21.42
CA ALA A 69 -4.75 -0.34 -20.50
C ALA A 69 -3.65 0.45 -21.24
N PHE A 70 -3.32 0.03 -22.46
CA PHE A 70 -2.49 0.81 -23.38
C PHE A 70 -3.36 1.56 -24.41
N PRO A 71 -3.18 2.88 -24.59
CA PRO A 71 -2.16 3.76 -23.99
C PRO A 71 -2.64 4.55 -22.77
N MET A 72 -3.82 4.26 -22.22
CA MET A 72 -4.46 5.10 -21.19
C MET A 72 -3.65 5.22 -19.90
N ILE A 73 -3.12 4.10 -19.40
CA ILE A 73 -2.34 4.05 -18.15
C ILE A 73 -1.02 4.84 -18.28
N PRO A 74 -0.17 4.63 -19.30
CA PRO A 74 1.04 5.45 -19.49
C PRO A 74 0.78 6.95 -19.61
N VAL A 75 -0.28 7.33 -20.35
CA VAL A 75 -0.62 8.75 -20.56
C VAL A 75 -1.12 9.40 -19.28
N THR A 76 -1.97 8.71 -18.51
CA THR A 76 -2.47 9.22 -17.23
C THR A 76 -1.37 9.26 -16.16
N SER A 77 -0.45 8.29 -16.15
CA SER A 77 0.74 8.31 -15.30
C SER A 77 1.61 9.54 -15.57
N LEU A 78 1.91 9.81 -16.84
CA LEU A 78 2.71 10.99 -17.24
C LEU A 78 2.03 12.30 -16.85
N LEU A 79 0.71 12.41 -17.07
CA LEU A 79 -0.06 13.60 -16.68
C LEU A 79 -0.11 13.81 -15.16
N THR A 80 -0.11 12.73 -14.39
CA THR A 80 -0.12 12.77 -12.93
C THR A 80 1.26 13.14 -12.39
N GLU A 81 2.32 12.63 -13.00
CA GLU A 81 3.71 13.02 -12.72
C GLU A 81 3.91 14.52 -12.96
N MET A 82 3.42 15.03 -14.09
CA MET A 82 3.52 16.45 -14.42
C MET A 82 2.69 17.37 -13.51
N LYS A 83 1.58 16.88 -12.95
CA LYS A 83 0.65 17.70 -12.13
C LYS A 83 0.88 17.58 -10.63
N VAL A 84 1.25 16.40 -10.15
CA VAL A 84 1.28 16.02 -8.72
C VAL A 84 2.65 15.50 -8.31
N GLY A 85 3.58 15.32 -9.26
CA GLY A 85 4.98 15.02 -8.98
C GLY A 85 5.27 13.56 -8.65
N TYR A 86 4.33 12.64 -8.89
CA TYR A 86 4.55 11.20 -8.77
C TYR A 86 4.00 10.48 -10.00
N ASN A 87 4.69 9.44 -10.45
CA ASN A 87 4.19 8.55 -11.49
C ASN A 87 3.62 7.25 -10.88
N PHE A 88 2.77 6.54 -11.62
CA PHE A 88 2.12 5.32 -11.13
C PHE A 88 3.09 4.13 -10.93
N TYR A 89 4.33 4.28 -11.38
CA TYR A 89 5.40 3.29 -11.25
C TYR A 89 6.33 3.56 -10.04
N GLU A 90 6.41 4.81 -9.59
CA GLU A 90 7.16 5.26 -8.40
C GLU A 90 6.41 4.94 -7.11
N ALA A 91 5.07 5.02 -7.12
CA ALA A 91 4.20 4.60 -6.02
C ALA A 91 4.01 3.06 -6.01
N SER A 92 5.12 2.33 -5.91
CA SER A 92 5.15 0.87 -5.87
C SER A 92 5.24 0.38 -4.42
N ALA A 93 4.17 -0.23 -3.93
CA ALA A 93 4.17 -0.88 -2.63
C ALA A 93 5.30 -1.94 -2.55
N ILE A 94 5.57 -2.64 -3.65
CA ILE A 94 6.67 -3.61 -3.77
C ILE A 94 8.03 -2.98 -3.45
N ASN A 95 8.33 -1.79 -3.97
CA ASN A 95 9.61 -1.12 -3.72
C ASN A 95 9.75 -0.73 -2.24
N GLN A 96 8.67 -0.24 -1.63
CA GLN A 96 8.67 0.14 -0.21
C GLN A 96 8.78 -1.07 0.71
N LEU A 97 8.11 -2.17 0.38
CA LEU A 97 8.19 -3.43 1.12
C LEU A 97 9.59 -4.05 1.09
N ASN A 98 10.35 -3.83 0.00
CA ASN A 98 11.78 -4.20 -0.06
C ASN A 98 12.65 -3.42 0.95
N ASN A 99 12.16 -2.29 1.48
CA ASN A 99 12.83 -1.52 2.54
C ASN A 99 12.21 -1.76 3.91
N ASN A 100 11.04 -2.40 3.99
CA ASN A 100 10.37 -2.68 5.25
C ASN A 100 11.14 -3.70 6.10
N VAL A 101 11.43 -3.34 7.35
CA VAL A 101 12.03 -4.20 8.36
C VAL A 101 11.10 -4.46 9.56
N LYS A 102 9.89 -3.88 9.55
CA LYS A 102 8.90 -4.03 10.62
C LYS A 102 8.07 -5.31 10.43
N PRO A 103 7.60 -5.93 11.52
CA PRO A 103 6.61 -6.99 11.45
C PRO A 103 5.37 -6.54 10.67
N MET A 104 4.95 -7.35 9.69
CA MET A 104 3.79 -7.07 8.86
C MET A 104 2.86 -8.28 8.72
N LEU A 105 1.56 -8.08 8.91
CA LEU A 105 0.52 -9.06 8.62
C LEU A 105 -0.21 -8.67 7.34
N PHE A 106 -0.31 -9.62 6.42
CA PHE A 106 -1.03 -9.53 5.16
C PHE A 106 -2.36 -10.27 5.29
N ILE A 107 -3.48 -9.62 4.97
CA ILE A 107 -4.81 -10.21 5.00
C ILE A 107 -5.44 -10.03 3.63
N HIS A 108 -5.94 -11.13 3.03
CA HIS A 108 -6.61 -11.03 1.72
C HIS A 108 -7.74 -12.03 1.58
N GLY A 109 -8.78 -11.68 0.83
CA GLY A 109 -9.85 -12.61 0.48
C GLY A 109 -9.49 -13.49 -0.71
N ASP A 110 -9.78 -14.80 -0.65
CA ASP A 110 -9.60 -15.72 -1.80
C ASP A 110 -10.63 -15.50 -2.93
N ALA A 111 -11.67 -14.72 -2.65
CA ALA A 111 -12.75 -14.41 -3.58
C ALA A 111 -12.77 -12.93 -3.97
N ASP A 112 -11.74 -12.16 -3.61
CA ASP A 112 -11.64 -10.76 -3.98
C ASP A 112 -11.50 -10.63 -5.49
N THR A 113 -12.46 -9.91 -6.07
CA THR A 113 -12.55 -9.66 -7.52
C THR A 113 -12.15 -8.24 -7.87
N PHE A 114 -11.82 -7.39 -6.90
CA PHE A 114 -11.41 -6.00 -7.10
C PHE A 114 -9.89 -5.87 -6.98
N VAL A 115 -9.29 -6.55 -6.00
CA VAL A 115 -7.84 -6.77 -5.93
C VAL A 115 -7.57 -8.26 -6.04
N PRO A 116 -7.06 -8.77 -7.17
CA PRO A 116 -6.76 -10.18 -7.34
C PRO A 116 -5.90 -10.73 -6.20
N THR A 117 -6.29 -11.88 -5.64
CA THR A 117 -5.54 -12.55 -4.56
C THR A 117 -4.08 -12.83 -4.94
N THR A 118 -3.73 -12.88 -6.23
CA THR A 118 -2.33 -13.02 -6.67
C THR A 118 -1.44 -11.87 -6.19
N MET A 119 -1.96 -10.66 -6.07
CA MET A 119 -1.18 -9.47 -5.68
C MET A 119 -0.65 -9.57 -4.25
N VAL A 120 -1.40 -10.16 -3.32
CA VAL A 120 -0.93 -10.30 -1.93
C VAL A 120 0.32 -11.17 -1.84
N TYR A 121 0.45 -12.18 -2.72
CA TYR A 121 1.65 -13.02 -2.73
C TYR A 121 2.88 -12.23 -3.22
N GLU A 122 2.72 -11.38 -4.23
CA GLU A 122 3.81 -10.49 -4.69
C GLU A 122 4.26 -9.52 -3.58
N LEU A 123 3.30 -8.91 -2.89
CA LEU A 123 3.51 -8.02 -1.75
C LEU A 123 4.20 -8.74 -0.59
N PHE A 124 3.70 -9.94 -0.26
CA PHE A 124 4.26 -10.78 0.79
C PHE A 124 5.72 -11.14 0.48
N GLU A 125 6.01 -11.59 -0.74
CA GLU A 125 7.38 -11.94 -1.16
C GLU A 125 8.33 -10.74 -1.12
N ALA A 126 7.89 -9.55 -1.56
CA ALA A 126 8.70 -8.33 -1.55
C ALA A 126 9.10 -7.86 -0.14
N THR A 127 8.36 -8.24 0.89
CA THR A 127 8.61 -7.79 2.27
C THR A 127 9.82 -8.48 2.88
N ARG A 128 10.77 -7.68 3.40
CA ARG A 128 11.99 -8.20 4.07
C ARG A 128 11.84 -8.40 5.58
N GLY A 129 10.93 -7.68 6.22
CA GLY A 129 10.65 -7.81 7.65
C GLY A 129 9.96 -9.13 8.01
N PRO A 130 9.79 -9.42 9.32
CA PRO A 130 8.95 -10.54 9.77
C PRO A 130 7.55 -10.41 9.17
N LYS A 131 7.02 -11.49 8.60
CA LYS A 131 5.79 -11.45 7.82
C LYS A 131 4.90 -12.65 8.06
N GLU A 132 3.61 -12.42 8.11
CA GLU A 132 2.55 -13.44 8.17
C GLU A 132 1.50 -13.15 7.10
N LEU A 133 0.88 -14.20 6.55
CA LEU A 133 -0.17 -14.10 5.54
C LEU A 133 -1.40 -14.86 6.00
N TRP A 134 -2.56 -14.20 5.94
CA TRP A 134 -3.85 -14.80 6.22
C TRP A 134 -4.80 -14.63 5.03
N ILE A 135 -5.07 -15.75 4.35
CA ILE A 135 -6.08 -15.82 3.31
C ILE A 135 -7.43 -16.17 3.93
N VAL A 136 -8.41 -15.28 3.77
CA VAL A 136 -9.77 -15.45 4.28
C VAL A 136 -10.64 -16.11 3.22
N ALA A 137 -11.15 -17.30 3.54
CA ALA A 137 -11.97 -18.08 2.63
C ALA A 137 -13.34 -17.42 2.37
N ARG A 138 -13.75 -17.38 1.11
CA ARG A 138 -15.01 -16.81 0.58
C ARG A 138 -15.22 -15.34 0.91
N TYR A 139 -14.14 -14.59 1.13
CA TYR A 139 -14.20 -13.19 1.54
C TYR A 139 -13.94 -12.24 0.37
N ARG A 140 -14.68 -11.12 0.33
CA ARG A 140 -14.59 -10.06 -0.70
C ARG A 140 -14.50 -8.68 -0.04
N PRO A 141 -13.36 -8.33 0.56
CA PRO A 141 -13.23 -7.09 1.33
C PRO A 141 -13.49 -5.84 0.49
N CYS A 142 -12.95 -5.79 -0.74
CA CYS A 142 -13.00 -4.61 -1.60
C CYS A 142 -14.32 -4.39 -2.37
N ARG A 143 -15.36 -5.22 -2.18
CA ARG A 143 -16.62 -5.14 -2.98
C ARG A 143 -17.69 -4.19 -2.41
N PHE A 144 -17.37 -3.37 -1.41
CA PHE A 144 -18.33 -2.48 -0.74
C PHE A 144 -18.03 -0.98 -0.85
N ILE A 145 -17.20 -0.57 -1.82
CA ILE A 145 -17.00 0.84 -2.16
C ILE A 145 -17.68 1.17 -3.49
#